data_AF-A0AAV0BXC7-F1
#
_entry.id   AF-A0AAV0BXC7-F1
#
_cell.length_a   1.000
_cell.length_b   1.000
_cell.length_c   1.000
_cell.angle_alpha   90.00
_cell.angle_beta   90.00
_cell.angle_gamma   90.00
#
_symmetry.space_group_name_H-M   'P 1'
#
loop_
_entity.id
_entity.type
_entity.pdbx_description
1 polymer ?
#
loop_
_entity_poly.entity_id
_entity_poly.type
_entity_poly.pdbx_seq_one_letter_code
_entity_poly.pdbx_strand_id
1 'polypeptide(L)'
;MDDSELEAIRQRRLAELSGNDHQNRFQGPSSSSVLSKLQPNSTSGADEQSKKTEQDEIRRTMISQIVDSDARERLSRIALVRPKRAREIEDMLIRMAQTGQLRGRVSEEQLIGVLDQIEKAEAGPIQSNTSSNKIKYVRKDRFDDDEDDF
;
A
#
# COMPACT_ATOMS: atom_id res chain seq x y z
N MET A 1 11.08 3.81 -24.64
CA MET A 1 12.33 3.94 -23.86
C MET A 1 12.08 5.13 -22.97
N ASP A 2 11.71 4.85 -21.73
CA ASP A 2 11.05 5.81 -20.86
C ASP A 2 12.08 6.77 -20.26
N ASP A 3 11.79 8.07 -20.26
CA ASP A 3 12.70 9.15 -19.85
C ASP A 3 13.30 8.96 -18.44
N SER A 4 12.63 8.22 -17.56
CA SER A 4 13.12 7.86 -16.22
C SER A 4 14.38 6.99 -16.24
N GLU A 5 14.50 6.07 -17.22
CA GLU A 5 15.70 5.24 -17.38
C GLU A 5 16.89 6.07 -17.88
N LEU A 6 16.62 7.06 -18.74
CA LEU A 6 17.63 8.01 -19.23
C LEU A 6 18.13 8.93 -18.12
N GLU A 7 17.27 9.35 -17.20
CA GLU A 7 17.64 10.12 -16.03
C GLU A 7 18.48 9.31 -15.03
N ALA A 8 18.11 8.05 -14.78
CA ALA A 8 18.89 7.16 -13.92
C ALA A 8 20.32 6.93 -14.46
N ILE A 9 20.46 6.76 -15.77
CA ILE A 9 21.77 6.65 -16.44
C ILE A 9 22.56 7.97 -16.32
N ARG A 10 21.89 9.12 -16.46
CA ARG A 10 22.52 10.44 -16.32
C ARG A 10 23.03 10.68 -14.90
N GLN A 11 22.25 10.33 -13.87
CA GLN A 11 22.65 10.44 -12.47
C GLN A 11 23.85 9.56 -12.15
N ARG A 12 23.85 8.30 -12.61
CA ARG A 12 24.97 7.35 -12.40
C ARG A 12 26.28 7.82 -13.04
N ARG A 13 26.21 8.34 -14.28
CA ARG A 13 27.38 8.83 -15.01
C ARG A 13 27.96 10.11 -14.41
N LEU A 14 27.14 10.95 -13.78
CA LEU A 14 27.58 12.19 -13.14
C LEU A 14 28.33 11.92 -11.82
N ALA A 15 27.91 10.90 -11.07
CA ALA A 15 28.62 10.43 -9.88
C ALA A 15 30.01 9.85 -10.21
N GLU A 16 30.14 9.10 -11.32
CA GLU A 16 31.45 8.62 -11.79
C GLU A 16 32.37 9.77 -12.22
N LEU A 17 31.84 10.79 -12.91
CA LEU A 17 32.65 11.94 -13.36
C LEU A 17 33.16 12.77 -12.17
N SER A 18 32.33 13.00 -11.15
CA SER A 18 32.74 13.73 -9.94
C SER A 18 33.70 12.95 -9.05
N GLY A 19 33.70 11.61 -9.13
CA GLY A 19 34.63 10.75 -8.40
C GLY A 19 35.99 10.60 -9.08
N ASN A 20 36.06 10.81 -10.40
CA ASN A 20 37.25 10.54 -11.19
C ASN A 20 38.11 11.80 -11.49
N ASP A 21 37.70 12.98 -10.99
CA ASP A 21 38.45 14.25 -11.11
C ASP A 21 39.50 14.46 -9.98
N HIS A 22 39.75 13.44 -9.14
CA HIS A 22 40.63 13.55 -7.97
C HIS A 22 41.98 12.82 -8.03
N GLN A 23 42.44 12.38 -9.22
CA GLN A 23 43.78 11.80 -9.37
C GLN A 23 44.51 12.19 -10.67
N ASN A 24 44.54 13.47 -11.06
CA ASN A 24 45.76 14.00 -11.69
C ASN A 24 45.76 15.52 -11.92
N ARG A 25 46.89 16.15 -11.53
CA ARG A 25 47.41 17.46 -11.99
C ARG A 25 46.70 18.73 -11.52
N PHE A 26 47.34 19.44 -10.58
CA PHE A 26 48.29 20.53 -10.89
C PHE A 26 48.22 21.66 -9.84
N GLN A 27 49.41 22.11 -9.47
CA GLN A 27 49.70 23.16 -8.52
C GLN A 27 49.58 24.55 -9.19
N GLY A 28 48.79 25.44 -8.61
CA GLY A 28 48.77 26.86 -8.97
C GLY A 28 47.94 27.68 -7.97
N PRO A 29 48.47 28.77 -7.39
CA PRO A 29 47.70 29.62 -6.50
C PRO A 29 47.00 30.71 -7.33
N SER A 30 45.67 30.71 -7.33
CA SER A 30 44.93 31.90 -7.76
C SER A 30 43.70 32.09 -6.89
N SER A 31 43.70 33.23 -6.21
CA SER A 31 42.60 33.81 -5.47
C SER A 31 41.37 34.05 -6.35
N SER A 32 40.22 34.20 -5.68
CA SER A 32 38.95 34.73 -6.20
C SER A 32 37.98 33.74 -6.83
N SER A 33 37.31 32.96 -5.98
CA SER A 33 35.84 32.77 -6.06
C SER A 33 35.33 32.22 -4.74
N VAL A 34 35.31 33.11 -3.75
CA VAL A 34 34.26 33.04 -2.72
C VAL A 34 32.92 33.19 -3.45
N LEU A 35 31.93 32.36 -3.10
CA LEU A 35 30.53 32.39 -3.57
C LEU A 35 30.13 31.39 -4.68
N SER A 36 30.08 30.10 -4.34
CA SER A 36 28.89 29.31 -4.71
C SER A 36 28.79 28.00 -3.91
N LYS A 37 27.60 27.82 -3.32
CA LYS A 37 27.01 26.56 -2.85
C LYS A 37 27.49 26.00 -1.51
N LEU A 38 26.88 26.57 -0.46
CA LEU A 38 26.45 25.86 0.74
C LEU A 38 25.46 24.73 0.36
N GLN A 39 25.95 23.62 -0.18
CA GLN A 39 25.10 22.45 -0.36
C GLN A 39 25.09 21.64 0.95
N PRO A 40 23.97 21.56 1.67
CA PRO A 40 23.88 20.74 2.87
C PRO A 40 23.91 19.27 2.44
N ASN A 41 24.91 18.57 2.96
CA ASN A 41 25.07 17.14 2.96
C ASN A 41 23.97 16.51 3.84
N SER A 42 22.77 16.26 3.29
CA SER A 42 21.64 15.63 4.01
C SER A 42 20.56 15.07 3.05
N THR A 43 20.85 14.07 2.21
CA THR A 43 19.82 13.53 1.27
C THR A 43 19.54 12.02 1.38
N SER A 44 20.23 11.28 2.24
CA SER A 44 20.01 9.83 2.37
C SER A 44 18.61 9.41 2.84
N GLY A 45 17.80 10.33 3.39
CA GLY A 45 16.39 10.09 3.73
C GLY A 45 15.38 10.72 2.75
N ALA A 46 15.82 11.61 1.85
CA ALA A 46 14.95 12.27 0.88
C ALA A 46 14.69 11.37 -0.35
N ASP A 47 15.66 10.53 -0.71
CA ASP A 47 15.55 9.61 -1.85
C ASP A 47 14.50 8.50 -1.59
N GLU A 48 14.37 8.01 -0.36
CA GLU A 48 13.37 6.98 -0.03
C GLU A 48 11.96 7.54 0.00
N GLN A 49 11.78 8.74 0.54
CA GLN A 49 10.48 9.41 0.57
C GLN A 49 10.02 9.77 -0.85
N SER A 50 10.94 10.24 -1.69
CA SER A 50 10.65 10.60 -3.08
C SER A 50 10.25 9.38 -3.91
N LYS A 51 10.97 8.25 -3.77
CA LYS A 51 10.62 7.00 -4.47
C LYS A 51 9.24 6.48 -4.06
N LYS A 52 8.88 6.62 -2.79
CA LYS A 52 7.59 6.15 -2.29
C LYS A 52 6.43 7.00 -2.80
N THR A 53 6.60 8.33 -2.83
CA THR A 53 5.59 9.23 -3.41
C THR A 53 5.39 8.97 -4.90
N GLU A 54 6.47 8.71 -5.64
CA GLU A 54 6.40 8.42 -7.07
C GLU A 54 5.63 7.11 -7.35
N GLN A 55 5.88 6.07 -6.54
CA GLN A 55 5.11 4.81 -6.64
C GLN A 55 3.63 5.01 -6.31
N ASP A 56 3.31 5.82 -5.31
CA ASP A 56 1.92 6.11 -4.94
C ASP A 56 1.21 6.94 -6.01
N GLU A 57 1.90 7.85 -6.69
CA GLU A 57 1.38 8.60 -7.82
C GLU A 57 1.13 7.71 -9.04
N ILE A 58 2.06 6.82 -9.36
CA ILE A 58 1.87 5.81 -10.42
C ILE A 58 0.68 4.91 -10.08
N ARG A 59 0.56 4.45 -8.82
CA ARG A 59 -0.57 3.64 -8.37
C ARG A 59 -1.89 4.40 -8.55
N ARG A 60 -1.93 5.65 -8.11
CA ARG A 60 -3.13 6.50 -8.18
C ARG A 60 -3.55 6.80 -9.61
N THR A 61 -2.59 7.05 -10.50
CA THR A 61 -2.87 7.27 -11.93
C THR A 61 -3.43 6.01 -12.59
N MET A 62 -2.86 4.83 -12.31
CA MET A 62 -3.42 3.56 -12.80
C MET A 62 -4.86 3.36 -12.33
N ILE A 63 -5.13 3.53 -11.03
CA ILE A 63 -6.47 3.38 -10.45
C ILE A 63 -7.47 4.35 -11.09
N SER A 64 -7.05 5.58 -11.39
CA SER A 64 -7.93 6.56 -12.04
C SER A 64 -8.33 6.18 -13.47
N GLN A 65 -7.56 5.32 -14.15
CA GLN A 65 -7.87 4.83 -15.49
C GLN A 65 -8.78 3.60 -15.47
N ILE A 66 -8.64 2.76 -14.43
CA ILE A 66 -9.37 1.49 -14.30
C ILE A 66 -10.71 1.61 -13.57
N VAL A 67 -10.94 2.67 -12.79
CA VAL A 67 -12.16 2.85 -11.98
C VAL A 67 -12.97 4.07 -12.47
N ASP A 68 -14.29 3.98 -12.46
CA ASP A 68 -15.18 5.10 -12.79
C ASP A 68 -15.26 6.17 -11.68
N SER A 69 -15.85 7.34 -11.97
CA SER A 69 -15.95 8.46 -11.01
C SER A 69 -16.63 8.05 -9.70
N ASP A 70 -17.73 7.29 -9.82
CA ASP A 70 -18.61 6.94 -8.70
C ASP A 70 -17.93 5.92 -7.78
N ALA A 71 -17.28 4.92 -8.40
CA ALA A 71 -16.46 3.95 -7.69
C ALA A 71 -15.24 4.59 -7.02
N ARG A 72 -14.63 5.61 -7.63
CA ARG A 72 -13.53 6.39 -7.00
C ARG A 72 -14.01 7.14 -5.75
N GLU A 73 -15.19 7.75 -5.81
CA GLU A 73 -15.78 8.41 -4.65
C GLU A 73 -16.09 7.40 -3.53
N ARG A 74 -16.61 6.22 -3.89
CA ARG A 74 -16.85 5.14 -2.93
C ARG A 74 -15.55 4.66 -2.28
N LEU A 75 -14.50 4.45 -3.06
CA LEU A 75 -13.19 4.04 -2.55
C LEU A 75 -12.59 5.11 -1.63
N SER A 76 -12.74 6.40 -1.95
CA SER A 76 -12.34 7.51 -1.07
C SER A 76 -13.11 7.49 0.26
N ARG A 77 -14.44 7.28 0.24
CA ARG A 77 -15.24 7.12 1.46
C ARG A 77 -14.79 5.93 2.32
N ILE A 78 -14.49 4.79 1.69
CA ILE A 78 -13.97 3.61 2.38
C ILE A 78 -12.61 3.89 3.00
N ALA A 79 -11.72 4.58 2.30
CA ALA A 79 -10.39 4.93 2.81
C ALA A 79 -10.44 5.78 4.09
N LEU A 80 -11.46 6.64 4.24
CA LEU A 80 -11.67 7.43 5.46
C LEU A 80 -12.02 6.56 6.67
N VAL A 81 -12.79 5.49 6.48
CA VAL A 81 -13.28 4.64 7.58
C VAL A 81 -12.33 3.47 7.85
N ARG A 82 -11.78 2.86 6.79
CA ARG A 82 -10.90 1.68 6.83
C ARG A 82 -9.81 1.77 5.74
N PRO A 83 -8.70 2.49 5.99
CA PRO A 83 -7.65 2.70 4.99
C PRO A 83 -6.93 1.41 4.56
N LYS A 84 -6.80 0.43 5.47
CA LYS A 84 -6.21 -0.87 5.14
C LYS A 84 -7.00 -1.60 4.04
N ARG A 85 -8.33 -1.56 4.15
CA ARG A 85 -9.23 -2.22 3.18
C ARG A 85 -9.22 -1.53 1.82
N ALA A 86 -9.19 -0.20 1.82
CA ALA A 86 -9.03 0.55 0.58
C ALA A 86 -7.77 0.10 -0.18
N ARG A 87 -6.62 -0.02 0.49
CA ARG A 87 -5.37 -0.50 -0.12
C ARG A 87 -5.46 -1.92 -0.67
N GLU A 88 -6.06 -2.85 0.07
CA GLU A 88 -6.26 -4.23 -0.40
C GLU A 88 -7.08 -4.29 -1.70
N ILE A 89 -8.12 -3.45 -1.80
CA ILE A 89 -8.95 -3.33 -2.99
C ILE A 89 -8.17 -2.70 -4.14
N GLU A 90 -7.44 -1.61 -3.88
CA GLU A 90 -6.59 -0.94 -4.87
C GLU A 90 -5.57 -1.92 -5.49
N ASP A 91 -4.86 -2.68 -4.65
CA ASP A 91 -3.86 -3.66 -5.09
C ASP A 91 -4.51 -4.81 -5.89
N MET A 92 -5.69 -5.29 -5.46
CA MET A 92 -6.43 -6.32 -6.18
C MET A 92 -6.93 -5.82 -7.55
N LEU A 93 -7.43 -4.59 -7.62
CA LEU A 93 -7.88 -3.98 -8.87
C LEU A 93 -6.73 -3.78 -9.85
N ILE A 94 -5.58 -3.31 -9.38
CA ILE A 94 -4.37 -3.19 -10.21
C ILE A 94 -3.96 -4.57 -10.74
N ARG A 95 -3.97 -5.60 -9.89
CA ARG A 95 -3.65 -6.97 -10.32
C ARG A 95 -4.63 -7.45 -11.39
N MET A 96 -5.94 -7.23 -11.22
CA MET A 96 -6.96 -7.62 -12.20
C MET A 96 -6.84 -6.85 -13.51
N ALA A 97 -6.40 -5.59 -13.46
CA ALA A 97 -6.11 -4.79 -14.64
C ALA A 97 -4.88 -5.32 -15.38
N GLN A 98 -3.80 -5.62 -14.66
CA GLN A 98 -2.56 -6.17 -15.21
C GLN A 98 -2.75 -7.56 -15.83
N THR A 99 -3.58 -8.40 -15.23
CA THR A 99 -3.92 -9.73 -15.78
C THR A 99 -4.93 -9.67 -16.93
N GLY A 100 -5.49 -8.49 -17.23
CA GLY A 100 -6.50 -8.31 -18.27
C GLY A 100 -7.87 -8.93 -17.95
N GLN A 101 -8.15 -9.20 -16.66
CA GLN A 101 -9.45 -9.73 -16.25
C GLN A 101 -10.58 -8.68 -16.29
N LEU A 102 -10.22 -7.40 -16.25
CA LEU A 102 -11.16 -6.29 -16.38
C LEU A 102 -11.46 -6.02 -17.87
N ARG A 103 -12.73 -6.15 -18.26
CA ARG A 103 -13.20 -5.87 -19.64
C ARG A 103 -13.47 -4.38 -19.90
N GLY A 104 -13.22 -3.52 -18.94
CA GLY A 104 -13.52 -2.09 -18.99
C GLY A 104 -13.28 -1.42 -17.65
N ARG A 105 -13.83 -0.22 -17.47
CA ARG A 105 -13.79 0.49 -16.20
C ARG A 105 -14.66 -0.20 -15.16
N VAL A 106 -14.19 -0.18 -13.92
CA VAL A 106 -14.86 -0.79 -12.77
C VAL A 106 -15.90 0.17 -12.23
N SER A 107 -17.16 -0.28 -12.25
CA SER A 107 -18.30 0.43 -11.68
C SER A 107 -18.37 0.26 -10.16
N GLU A 108 -19.20 1.07 -9.49
CA GLU A 108 -19.38 0.99 -8.03
C GLU A 108 -19.89 -0.39 -7.60
N GLU A 109 -20.82 -0.97 -8.36
CA GLU A 109 -21.36 -2.31 -8.07
C GLU A 109 -20.29 -3.39 -8.10
N GLN A 110 -19.39 -3.34 -9.08
CA GLN A 110 -18.28 -4.28 -9.19
C GLN A 110 -17.26 -4.09 -8.06
N LEU A 111 -17.00 -2.84 -7.67
CA LEU A 111 -16.15 -2.51 -6.53
C LEU A 111 -16.70 -3.12 -5.23
N ILE A 112 -18.02 -3.02 -5.01
CA ILE A 112 -18.69 -3.63 -3.85
C ILE A 112 -18.56 -5.16 -3.89
N GLY A 113 -18.71 -5.78 -5.06
CA GLY A 113 -18.52 -7.23 -5.21
C GLY A 113 -17.11 -7.69 -4.82
N VAL A 114 -16.08 -6.90 -5.17
CA VAL A 114 -14.69 -7.15 -4.75
C VAL A 114 -14.51 -6.96 -3.25
N LEU A 115 -15.11 -5.89 -2.69
CA LEU A 115 -15.10 -5.63 -1.25
C LEU A 115 -15.69 -6.80 -0.45
N ASP A 116 -16.85 -7.32 -0.87
CA ASP A 116 -17.52 -8.44 -0.21
C ASP A 116 -16.69 -9.73 -0.25
N GLN A 117 -15.95 -9.96 -1.33
CA GLN A 117 -15.03 -11.11 -1.43
C GLN A 117 -13.87 -10.98 -0.44
N ILE A 118 -13.30 -9.78 -0.33
CA ILE A 118 -12.23 -9.47 0.61
C ILE A 118 -12.74 -9.54 2.07
N GLU A 119 -13.97 -9.13 2.32
CA GLU A 119 -14.62 -9.26 3.63
C GLU A 119 -14.82 -10.74 3.99
N LYS A 120 -15.33 -11.56 3.07
CA LYS A 120 -15.48 -13.01 3.27
C LYS A 120 -14.13 -13.70 3.47
N ALA A 121 -13.08 -13.26 2.78
CA ALA A 121 -11.74 -13.82 2.93
C ALA A 121 -11.09 -13.47 4.28
N GLU A 122 -11.21 -12.22 4.76
CA GLU A 122 -10.68 -11.83 6.07
C GLU A 122 -11.54 -12.35 7.22
N ALA A 123 -12.86 -12.42 7.03
CA ALA A 123 -13.78 -12.94 8.05
C ALA A 123 -13.63 -14.47 8.29
N GLY A 124 -12.81 -15.17 7.50
CA GLY A 124 -12.72 -16.64 7.52
C GLY A 124 -14.06 -17.29 7.16
N PRO A 125 -14.15 -18.63 7.14
CA PRO A 125 -15.45 -19.28 7.14
C PRO A 125 -16.21 -18.72 8.35
N ILE A 126 -17.33 -18.06 8.07
CA ILE A 126 -18.16 -17.38 9.05
C ILE A 126 -18.44 -18.36 10.19
N GLN A 127 -17.66 -18.27 11.27
CA GLN A 127 -18.19 -18.48 12.60
C GLN A 127 -19.20 -17.37 12.75
N SER A 128 -20.42 -17.68 12.33
CA SER A 128 -21.58 -16.87 12.65
C SER A 128 -21.54 -16.69 14.17
N ASN A 129 -21.17 -15.50 14.61
CA ASN A 129 -21.49 -15.06 15.96
C ASN A 129 -23.00 -14.82 16.14
N THR A 130 -23.80 -15.29 15.16
CA THR A 130 -25.24 -15.54 15.22
C THR A 130 -25.56 -17.05 15.35
N SER A 131 -24.58 -17.89 15.69
CA SER A 131 -24.83 -19.23 16.25
C SER A 131 -24.79 -19.11 17.77
N SER A 132 -25.91 -18.63 18.32
CA SER A 132 -26.32 -18.72 19.73
C SER A 132 -25.19 -18.91 20.76
N ASN A 133 -24.84 -17.84 21.49
CA ASN A 133 -24.35 -17.99 22.87
C ASN A 133 -25.46 -18.63 23.73
N LYS A 134 -25.72 -19.92 23.52
CA LYS A 134 -26.69 -20.71 24.28
C LYS A 134 -25.99 -21.13 25.56
N ILE A 135 -26.10 -20.28 26.59
CA ILE A 135 -25.69 -20.59 27.94
C ILE A 135 -26.49 -21.81 28.40
N LYS A 136 -25.87 -23.00 28.39
CA LYS A 136 -26.47 -24.23 28.92
C LYS A 136 -26.34 -24.19 30.44
N TYR A 137 -27.43 -23.85 31.13
CA TYR A 137 -27.54 -24.07 32.57
C TYR A 137 -27.75 -25.55 32.83
N VAL A 138 -26.78 -26.21 33.47
CA VAL A 138 -26.98 -27.52 34.10
C VAL A 138 -27.46 -27.25 35.51
N ARG A 139 -28.77 -27.36 35.77
CA ARG A 139 -29.26 -27.45 37.14
C ARG A 139 -28.80 -28.79 37.69
N LYS A 140 -27.88 -28.77 38.64
CA LYS A 140 -27.48 -29.94 39.41
C LYS A 140 -28.67 -30.30 40.30
N ASP A 141 -29.43 -31.32 39.92
CA ASP A 141 -30.41 -31.91 40.82
C ASP A 141 -29.66 -32.43 42.05
N ARG A 142 -29.93 -31.80 43.19
CA ARG A 142 -29.42 -32.20 44.51
C ARG A 142 -30.51 -32.98 45.26
N PHE A 143 -31.22 -33.85 44.56
CA PHE A 143 -32.35 -34.61 45.10
C PHE A 143 -32.41 -36.02 44.49
N ASP A 144 -31.29 -36.74 44.56
CA ASP A 144 -31.29 -38.17 44.24
C ASP A 144 -30.23 -38.90 45.09
N ASP A 145 -30.26 -38.70 46.40
CA ASP A 145 -29.35 -39.35 47.34
C ASP A 145 -30.01 -39.55 48.73
N ASP A 146 -31.26 -40.05 48.78
CA ASP A 146 -31.97 -40.36 50.04
C ASP A 146 -33.09 -41.45 49.87
N GLU A 147 -32.90 -42.53 49.09
CA GLU A 147 -33.89 -43.63 49.11
C GLU A 147 -33.34 -45.02 48.73
N ASP A 148 -32.36 -45.55 49.46
CA ASP A 148 -32.12 -47.02 49.52
C ASP A 148 -31.20 -47.39 50.71
N ASP A 149 -31.74 -47.36 51.93
CA ASP A 149 -31.21 -48.17 53.05
C ASP A 149 -32.39 -48.59 53.95
N PHE A 150 -32.95 -49.77 53.67
CA PHE A 150 -33.95 -50.47 54.49
C PHE A 150 -33.41 -51.83 54.94
#